data_AF-K0Q1G9-F1
#
_entry.id   AF-K0Q1G9-F1
#
_cell.length_a   1.000
_cell.length_b   1.000
_cell.length_c   1.000
_cell.angle_alpha   90.00
_cell.angle_beta   90.00
_cell.angle_gamma   90.00
#
_symmetry.space_group_name_H-M   'P 1'
#
loop_
_entity.id
_entity.type
_entity.pdbx_description
1 polymer ?
#
loop_
_entity_poly.entity_id
_entity_poly.type
_entity_poly.pdbx_seq_one_letter_code
_entity_poly.pdbx_strand_id
1 'polypeptide(L)'
;MDNKMQERLKAALEENERKDREFAEKKRAEEEEAVREAARKAGAASAWPDFVDMLGRAATALHSTTAEHEFLFEVKESPAGTNFLKSAEAALFKNREDLGAKAFFHLEPRGYVRPVFVGTSTPQLEPFEFFSTDQEKLERLLIALLEFYVKGRSYKSGK
;
A
#
# COMPACT_ATOMS: atom_id res chain seq x y z
N MET A 1 -0.31 30.38 59.66
CA MET A 1 0.52 29.40 58.93
C MET A 1 -0.13 29.19 57.56
N ASP A 2 -0.25 30.26 56.77
CA ASP A 2 -1.20 30.29 55.64
C ASP A 2 -0.49 30.43 54.27
N ASN A 3 0.70 31.02 54.24
CA ASN A 3 1.45 31.24 53.00
C ASN A 3 1.90 29.93 52.32
N LYS A 4 2.36 28.92 53.10
CA LYS A 4 2.77 27.61 52.54
C LYS A 4 1.61 26.83 51.93
N MET A 5 0.40 27.01 52.45
CA MET A 5 -0.80 26.34 51.93
C MET A 5 -1.30 27.04 50.66
N GLN A 6 -1.27 28.38 50.63
CA GLN A 6 -1.56 29.17 49.43
C GLN A 6 -0.58 28.90 48.28
N GLU A 7 0.73 28.80 48.56
CA GLU A 7 1.73 28.46 47.54
C GLU A 7 1.52 27.07 46.95
N ARG A 8 1.16 26.08 47.78
CA ARG A 8 0.82 24.73 47.31
C ARG A 8 -0.45 24.70 46.46
N LEU A 9 -1.47 25.46 46.86
CA LEU A 9 -2.73 25.56 46.09
C LEU A 9 -2.47 26.22 44.73
N LYS A 10 -1.67 27.30 44.70
CA LYS A 10 -1.29 27.99 43.47
C LYS A 10 -0.49 27.09 42.54
N ALA A 11 0.51 26.36 43.06
CA ALA A 11 1.29 25.41 42.28
C ALA A 11 0.44 24.26 41.71
N ALA A 12 -0.51 23.74 42.49
CA ALA A 12 -1.43 22.70 42.03
C ALA A 12 -2.38 23.19 40.93
N LEU A 13 -2.86 24.44 41.02
CA LEU A 13 -3.69 25.06 39.99
C LEU A 13 -2.90 25.30 38.70
N GLU A 14 -1.69 25.83 38.80
CA GLU A 14 -0.80 26.03 37.64
C GLU A 14 -0.44 24.70 36.96
N GLU A 15 -0.20 23.63 37.73
CA GLU A 15 0.06 22.30 37.17
C GLU A 15 -1.18 21.70 36.49
N ASN A 16 -2.37 21.91 37.06
CA ASN A 16 -3.61 21.42 36.47
C ASN A 16 -3.95 22.17 35.17
N GLU A 17 -3.85 23.50 35.16
CA GLU A 17 -4.04 24.31 33.96
C GLU A 17 -3.03 23.97 32.85
N ARG A 18 -1.81 23.58 33.20
CA ARG A 18 -0.82 23.10 32.22
C ARG A 18 -1.22 21.75 31.65
N LYS A 19 -1.61 20.79 32.50
CA LYS A 19 -2.08 19.47 32.06
C LYS A 19 -3.31 19.57 31.18
N ASP A 20 -4.29 20.40 31.55
CA ASP A 20 -5.50 20.61 30.76
C ASP A 20 -5.19 21.18 29.37
N ARG A 21 -4.21 22.08 29.27
CA ARG A 21 -3.71 22.59 27.98
C ARG A 21 -3.01 21.50 27.16
N GLU A 22 -2.15 20.70 27.77
CA GLU A 22 -1.45 19.58 27.11
C GLU A 22 -2.44 18.50 26.61
N PHE A 23 -3.46 18.16 27.40
CA PHE A 23 -4.51 17.22 27.00
C PHE A 23 -5.39 17.77 25.89
N ALA A 24 -5.76 19.05 25.95
CA ALA A 24 -6.56 19.70 24.91
C ALA A 24 -5.79 19.80 23.58
N GLU A 25 -4.49 20.11 23.63
CA GLU A 25 -3.62 20.16 22.46
C GLU A 25 -3.43 18.77 21.85
N LYS A 26 -3.16 17.75 22.68
CA LYS A 26 -3.04 16.37 22.24
C LYS A 26 -4.32 15.86 21.58
N LYS A 27 -5.48 16.13 22.18
CA LYS A 27 -6.79 15.73 21.64
C LYS A 27 -7.08 16.41 20.30
N ARG A 28 -6.73 17.70 20.14
CA ARG A 28 -6.87 18.40 18.86
C ARG A 28 -5.95 17.84 17.78
N ALA A 29 -4.71 17.51 18.13
CA ALA A 29 -3.78 16.88 17.19
C ALA A 29 -4.29 15.51 16.72
N GLU A 30 -4.81 14.69 17.63
CA GLU A 30 -5.42 13.39 17.31
C GLU A 30 -6.68 13.54 16.42
N GLU A 31 -7.54 14.52 16.70
CA GLU A 31 -8.72 14.81 15.88
C GLU A 31 -8.35 15.33 14.48
N GLU A 32 -7.35 16.20 14.36
CA GLU A 32 -6.89 16.71 13.07
C GLU A 32 -6.22 15.62 12.23
N GLU A 33 -5.44 14.73 12.85
CA GLU A 33 -4.85 13.57 12.19
C GLU A 33 -5.93 12.60 11.70
N ALA A 34 -6.95 12.31 12.52
CA ALA A 34 -8.07 11.46 12.13
C ALA A 34 -8.88 12.02 10.95
N VAL A 35 -9.09 13.35 10.91
CA VAL A 35 -9.76 14.01 9.78
C VAL A 35 -8.92 13.94 8.50
N ARG A 36 -7.60 14.14 8.60
CA ARG A 36 -6.69 13.98 7.46
C ARG A 36 -6.66 12.54 6.94
N GLU A 37 -6.61 11.56 7.84
CA GLU A 37 -6.68 10.14 7.46
C GLU A 37 -8.01 9.78 6.77
N ALA A 38 -9.14 10.30 7.28
CA ALA A 38 -10.45 10.07 6.66
C ALA A 38 -10.55 10.67 5.26
N ALA A 39 -10.08 11.91 5.07
CA ALA A 39 -10.04 12.57 3.76
C ALA A 39 -9.13 11.81 2.78
N ARG A 40 -7.97 11.36 3.25
CA ARG A 40 -7.01 10.56 2.48
C ARG A 40 -7.59 9.22 2.05
N LYS A 41 -8.33 8.55 2.94
CA LYS A 41 -9.05 7.29 2.65
C LYS A 41 -10.11 7.48 1.58
N ALA A 42 -10.93 8.53 1.70
CA ALA A 42 -11.96 8.84 0.71
C ALA A 42 -11.32 9.14 -0.66
N GLY A 43 -10.25 9.92 -0.69
CA GLY A 43 -9.51 10.22 -1.91
C GLY A 43 -8.87 8.99 -2.57
N ALA A 44 -8.30 8.08 -1.77
CA ALA A 44 -7.64 6.87 -2.31
C ALA A 44 -8.65 5.89 -2.91
N ALA A 45 -9.82 5.73 -2.29
CA ALA A 45 -10.88 4.90 -2.84
C ALA A 45 -11.46 5.47 -4.14
N SER A 46 -11.60 6.80 -4.26
CA SER A 46 -12.05 7.44 -5.49
C SER A 46 -11.02 7.41 -6.62
N ALA A 47 -9.72 7.51 -6.28
CA ALA A 47 -8.62 7.48 -7.24
C ALA A 47 -8.18 6.04 -7.60
N TRP A 48 -8.85 5.02 -7.06
CA TRP A 48 -8.52 3.62 -7.32
C TRP A 48 -8.59 3.23 -8.81
N PRO A 49 -9.62 3.63 -9.59
CA PRO A 49 -9.67 3.33 -11.02
C PRO A 49 -8.43 3.88 -11.77
N ASP A 50 -7.99 5.09 -11.43
CA ASP A 50 -6.79 5.70 -12.03
C ASP A 50 -5.53 4.89 -11.71
N PHE A 51 -5.44 4.33 -10.49
CA PHE A 51 -4.36 3.42 -10.11
C PHE A 51 -4.38 2.12 -10.93
N VAL A 52 -5.55 1.53 -11.15
CA VAL A 52 -5.71 0.32 -11.97
C VAL A 52 -5.32 0.61 -13.43
N ASP A 53 -5.73 1.75 -13.96
CA ASP A 53 -5.35 2.21 -15.30
C ASP A 53 -3.84 2.43 -15.41
N MET A 54 -3.22 3.04 -14.39
CA MET A 54 -1.76 3.21 -14.33
C MET A 54 -1.04 1.86 -14.29
N LEU A 55 -1.55 0.89 -13.53
CA LEU A 55 -1.03 -0.47 -13.50
C LEU A 55 -1.18 -1.17 -14.86
N GLY A 56 -2.30 -0.97 -15.57
CA GLY A 56 -2.50 -1.48 -16.93
C GLY A 56 -1.55 -0.85 -17.95
N ARG A 57 -1.25 0.45 -17.82
CA ARG A 57 -0.24 1.14 -18.63
C ARG A 57 1.17 0.61 -18.35
N ALA A 58 1.53 0.42 -17.08
CA ALA A 58 2.79 -0.20 -16.69
C ALA A 58 2.94 -1.61 -17.29
N ALA A 59 1.90 -2.45 -17.16
CA ALA A 59 1.87 -3.77 -17.78
C ALA A 59 2.08 -3.72 -19.30
N THR A 60 1.41 -2.79 -19.98
CA THR A 60 1.50 -2.60 -21.44
C THR A 60 2.88 -2.07 -21.86
N ALA A 61 3.47 -1.15 -21.09
CA ALA A 61 4.82 -0.65 -21.33
C ALA A 61 5.84 -1.80 -21.29
N LEU A 62 5.69 -2.70 -20.31
CA LEU A 62 6.53 -3.88 -20.19
C LEU A 62 6.32 -4.89 -21.32
N HIS A 63 5.13 -4.98 -21.93
CA HIS A 63 4.92 -5.88 -23.08
C HIS A 63 5.94 -5.62 -24.18
N SER A 64 6.29 -4.36 -24.46
CA SER A 64 7.31 -4.05 -25.47
C SER A 64 8.70 -4.60 -25.11
N THR A 65 9.00 -4.69 -23.82
CA THR A 65 10.29 -5.19 -23.29
C THR A 65 10.28 -6.71 -23.11
N THR A 66 9.14 -7.32 -22.84
CA THR A 66 9.00 -8.76 -22.58
C THR A 66 8.46 -9.55 -23.77
N ALA A 67 8.05 -8.87 -24.86
CA ALA A 67 7.49 -9.48 -26.08
C ALA A 67 8.46 -10.46 -26.75
N GLU A 68 9.77 -10.23 -26.67
CA GLU A 68 10.78 -11.17 -27.20
C GLU A 68 10.72 -12.56 -26.55
N HIS A 69 10.04 -12.67 -25.42
CA HIS A 69 9.91 -13.90 -24.63
C HIS A 69 8.46 -14.39 -24.50
N GLU A 70 7.53 -13.82 -25.27
CA GLU A 70 6.10 -14.18 -25.32
C GLU A 70 5.38 -14.04 -23.97
N PHE A 71 5.93 -13.22 -23.06
CA PHE A 71 5.30 -12.93 -21.76
C PHE A 71 4.44 -11.68 -21.85
N LEU A 72 3.28 -11.75 -21.23
CA LEU A 72 2.35 -10.63 -21.12
C LEU A 72 1.73 -10.58 -19.72
N PHE A 73 1.48 -9.36 -19.25
CA PHE A 73 0.70 -9.10 -18.04
C PHE A 73 -0.73 -8.70 -18.42
N GLU A 74 -1.71 -9.33 -17.79
CA GLU A 74 -3.11 -8.87 -17.82
C GLU A 74 -3.48 -8.31 -16.45
N VAL A 75 -4.06 -7.11 -16.46
CA VAL A 75 -4.48 -6.40 -15.25
C VAL A 75 -6.00 -6.36 -15.17
N LYS A 76 -6.55 -6.68 -14.00
CA LYS A 76 -7.99 -6.60 -13.73
C LYS A 76 -8.23 -6.20 -12.28
N GLU A 77 -9.40 -5.61 -12.02
CA GLU A 77 -9.89 -5.54 -10.66
C GLU A 77 -10.22 -6.94 -10.13
N SER A 78 -9.87 -7.17 -8.86
CA SER A 78 -10.14 -8.41 -8.15
C SER A 78 -11.05 -8.11 -6.96
N PRO A 79 -11.94 -9.03 -6.56
CA PRO A 79 -12.66 -8.92 -5.30
C PRO A 79 -11.69 -8.66 -4.15
N ALA A 80 -11.95 -7.62 -3.36
CA ALA A 80 -11.18 -7.33 -2.18
C ALA A 80 -11.57 -8.32 -1.06
N GLY A 81 -10.57 -8.84 -0.35
CA GLY A 81 -10.81 -9.59 0.89
C GLY A 81 -11.34 -8.69 2.00
N THR A 82 -11.82 -9.27 3.10
CA THR A 82 -12.44 -8.55 4.23
C THR A 82 -11.58 -7.46 4.87
N ASN A 83 -10.25 -7.51 4.69
CA ASN A 83 -9.30 -6.56 5.29
C ASN A 83 -8.87 -5.43 4.35
N PHE A 84 -9.36 -5.39 3.11
CA PHE A 84 -8.92 -4.45 2.08
C PHE A 84 -10.11 -3.68 1.49
N LEU A 85 -9.88 -2.43 1.10
CA LEU A 85 -10.90 -1.59 0.48
C LEU A 85 -11.14 -1.97 -0.97
N LYS A 86 -10.04 -2.16 -1.71
CA LYS A 86 -10.01 -2.45 -3.15
C LYS A 86 -8.85 -3.37 -3.46
N SER A 87 -8.92 -4.07 -4.58
CA SER A 87 -7.85 -4.99 -5.00
C SER A 87 -7.76 -5.06 -6.51
N ALA A 88 -6.54 -5.18 -7.02
CA ALA A 88 -6.24 -5.40 -8.42
C ALA A 88 -5.28 -6.58 -8.54
N GLU A 89 -5.44 -7.35 -9.61
CA GLU A 89 -4.61 -8.49 -9.96
C GLU A 89 -3.89 -8.19 -11.28
N ALA A 90 -2.57 -8.36 -11.29
CA ALA A 90 -1.77 -8.46 -12.50
C ALA A 90 -1.31 -9.92 -12.64
N ALA A 91 -1.85 -10.63 -13.62
CA ALA A 91 -1.53 -12.03 -13.89
C ALA A 91 -0.52 -12.13 -15.03
N LEU A 92 0.48 -13.01 -14.86
CA LEU A 92 1.51 -13.27 -15.86
C LEU A 92 1.10 -14.45 -16.74
N PHE A 93 1.08 -14.22 -18.06
CA PHE A 93 0.79 -15.22 -19.07
C PHE A 93 1.99 -15.43 -19.98
N LYS A 94 2.10 -16.63 -20.56
CA LYS A 94 3.00 -16.92 -21.68
C LYS A 94 2.22 -17.60 -22.78
N ASN A 95 2.29 -17.13 -24.03
CA ASN A 95 1.52 -17.71 -25.14
C ASN A 95 0.01 -17.84 -24.87
N ARG A 96 -0.56 -16.89 -24.11
CA ARG A 96 -1.96 -16.91 -23.62
C ARG A 96 -2.28 -18.02 -22.61
N GLU A 97 -1.28 -18.73 -22.11
CA GLU A 97 -1.43 -19.67 -21.00
C GLU A 97 -1.14 -18.97 -19.66
N ASP A 98 -2.03 -19.13 -18.68
CA ASP A 98 -1.83 -18.63 -17.31
C ASP A 98 -0.71 -19.43 -16.64
N LEU A 99 0.33 -18.73 -16.19
CA LEU A 99 1.49 -19.35 -15.55
C LEU A 99 1.29 -19.61 -14.06
N GLY A 100 0.17 -19.15 -13.49
CA GLY A 100 -0.14 -19.20 -12.06
C GLY A 100 0.63 -18.16 -11.23
N ALA A 101 1.43 -17.30 -11.87
CA ALA A 101 2.17 -16.22 -11.21
C ALA A 101 1.38 -14.92 -11.28
N LYS A 102 1.10 -14.33 -10.11
CA LYS A 102 0.17 -13.19 -9.98
C LYS A 102 0.71 -12.18 -8.98
N ALA A 103 0.49 -10.90 -9.24
CA ALA A 103 0.69 -9.81 -8.29
C ALA A 103 -0.66 -9.21 -7.91
N PHE A 104 -1.00 -9.27 -6.63
CA PHE A 104 -2.16 -8.59 -6.07
C PHE A 104 -1.72 -7.27 -5.45
N PHE A 105 -2.47 -6.21 -5.73
CA PHE A 105 -2.28 -4.89 -5.14
C PHE A 105 -3.51 -4.58 -4.30
N HIS A 106 -3.36 -4.61 -2.98
CA HIS A 106 -4.47 -4.41 -2.06
C HIS A 106 -4.43 -3.00 -1.46
N LEU A 107 -5.50 -2.23 -1.63
CA LEU A 107 -5.64 -0.95 -0.95
C LEU A 107 -6.06 -1.18 0.50
N GLU A 108 -5.20 -0.81 1.43
CA GLU A 108 -5.48 -0.83 2.86
C GLU A 108 -6.32 0.37 3.30
N PRO A 109 -7.08 0.26 4.40
CA PRO A 109 -7.84 1.37 4.97
C PRO A 109 -7.01 2.62 5.31
N ARG A 110 -5.71 2.44 5.55
CA ARG A 110 -4.74 3.51 5.88
C ARG A 110 -4.20 4.25 4.64
N GLY A 111 -4.64 3.91 3.43
CA GLY A 111 -4.16 4.55 2.20
C GLY A 111 -2.79 4.07 1.72
N TYR A 112 -2.42 2.85 2.11
CA TYR A 112 -1.26 2.12 1.59
C TYR A 112 -1.72 1.03 0.63
N VAL A 113 -0.88 0.71 -0.34
CA VAL A 113 -1.03 -0.44 -1.22
C VAL A 113 -0.10 -1.53 -0.73
N ARG A 114 -0.65 -2.69 -0.41
CA ARG A 114 0.12 -3.89 -0.10
C ARG A 114 0.24 -4.76 -1.36
N PRO A 115 1.43 -4.87 -1.96
CA PRO A 115 1.68 -5.83 -3.02
C PRO A 115 1.89 -7.23 -2.44
N VAL A 116 1.24 -8.23 -3.04
CA VAL A 116 1.37 -9.64 -2.67
C VAL A 116 1.57 -10.45 -3.93
N PHE A 117 2.70 -11.15 -4.04
CA PHE A 117 2.94 -12.04 -5.16
C PHE A 117 2.55 -13.48 -4.79
N VAL A 118 1.87 -14.15 -5.71
CA VAL A 118 1.42 -15.54 -5.59
C VAL A 118 2.04 -16.34 -6.74
N GLY A 119 2.40 -17.60 -6.49
CA GLY A 119 3.03 -18.47 -7.48
C GLY A 119 4.54 -18.23 -7.66
N THR A 120 5.17 -17.49 -6.76
CA THR A 120 6.62 -17.23 -6.74
C THR A 120 7.22 -17.48 -5.34
N SER A 121 8.51 -17.79 -5.28
CA SER A 121 9.22 -18.12 -4.04
C SER A 121 9.72 -16.87 -3.30
N THR A 122 9.19 -16.65 -2.09
CA THR A 122 9.61 -15.64 -1.07
C THR A 122 9.77 -14.18 -1.52
N PRO A 123 8.74 -13.53 -2.09
CA PRO A 123 8.72 -12.08 -2.21
C PRO A 123 8.20 -11.46 -0.90
N GLN A 124 9.10 -10.98 -0.04
CA GLN A 124 8.72 -10.00 0.98
C GLN A 124 8.74 -8.62 0.33
N LEU A 125 7.55 -8.03 0.17
CA LEU A 125 7.39 -6.69 -0.38
C LEU A 125 6.80 -5.80 0.70
N GLU A 126 7.40 -4.63 0.87
CA GLU A 126 6.89 -3.64 1.80
C GLU A 126 5.66 -2.93 1.20
N PRO A 127 4.62 -2.67 2.01
CA PRO A 127 3.53 -1.79 1.60
C PRO A 127 4.07 -0.41 1.23
N PHE A 128 3.47 0.21 0.22
CA PHE A 128 3.83 1.55 -0.20
C PHE A 128 2.63 2.48 -0.16
N GLU A 129 2.92 3.77 -0.06
CA GLU A 129 1.88 4.79 0.02
C GLU A 129 1.18 4.97 -1.34
N PHE A 130 -0.16 4.98 -1.34
CA PHE A 130 -0.96 5.01 -2.57
C PHE A 130 -0.66 6.23 -3.45
N PHE A 131 -0.66 7.43 -2.86
CA PHE A 131 -0.50 8.70 -3.59
C PHE A 131 0.93 9.01 -4.02
N SER A 132 1.94 8.31 -3.49
CA SER A 132 3.32 8.41 -3.96
C SER A 132 3.69 7.32 -4.97
N THR A 133 2.69 6.59 -5.47
CA THR A 133 2.91 5.59 -6.52
C THR A 133 2.95 6.24 -7.89
N ASP A 134 3.99 5.91 -8.65
CA ASP A 134 4.14 6.27 -10.05
C ASP A 134 4.20 5.02 -10.94
N GLN A 135 4.17 5.23 -12.26
CA GLN A 135 4.22 4.16 -13.24
C GLN A 135 5.52 3.35 -13.15
N GLU A 136 6.67 4.00 -12.96
CA GLU A 136 7.99 3.34 -12.91
C GLU A 136 8.07 2.35 -11.74
N LYS A 137 7.53 2.71 -10.58
CA LYS A 137 7.46 1.82 -9.41
C LYS A 137 6.61 0.59 -9.69
N LEU A 138 5.47 0.76 -10.37
CA LEU A 138 4.63 -0.37 -10.75
C LEU A 138 5.31 -1.28 -11.78
N GLU A 139 5.99 -0.70 -12.77
CA GLU A 139 6.79 -1.45 -13.74
C GLU A 139 7.88 -2.28 -13.05
N ARG A 140 8.63 -1.69 -12.11
CA ARG A 140 9.65 -2.40 -11.33
C ARG A 140 9.07 -3.57 -10.54
N LEU A 141 7.87 -3.43 -9.96
CA LEU A 141 7.20 -4.52 -9.24
C LEU A 141 6.77 -5.65 -10.19
N LEU A 142 6.21 -5.32 -11.35
CA LEU A 142 5.83 -6.32 -12.35
C LEU A 142 7.06 -7.05 -12.93
N ILE A 143 8.16 -6.33 -13.20
CA ILE A 143 9.44 -6.94 -13.58
C ILE A 143 9.91 -7.90 -12.48
N ALA A 144 9.86 -7.48 -11.21
CA ALA A 144 10.25 -8.34 -10.11
C ALA A 144 9.41 -9.62 -10.07
N LEU A 145 8.09 -9.55 -10.30
CA LEU A 145 7.24 -10.75 -10.41
C LEU A 145 7.74 -11.69 -11.53
N LEU A 146 8.01 -11.15 -12.71
CA LEU A 146 8.56 -11.93 -13.84
C LEU A 146 9.90 -12.56 -13.45
N GLU A 147 10.81 -11.80 -12.87
CA GLU A 147 12.12 -12.30 -12.45
C GLU A 147 12.00 -13.41 -11.39
N PHE A 148 11.16 -13.22 -10.38
CA PHE A 148 10.93 -14.23 -9.35
C PHE A 148 10.33 -15.50 -9.93
N TYR A 149 9.41 -15.37 -10.89
CA TYR A 149 8.86 -16.52 -11.59
C TYR A 149 9.93 -17.26 -12.41
N VAL A 150 10.72 -16.54 -13.22
CA VAL A 150 11.76 -17.12 -14.08
C VAL A 150 12.90 -17.74 -13.24
N LYS A 151 13.40 -17.01 -12.22
CA LYS A 151 14.47 -17.47 -11.32
C LYS A 151 14.00 -18.59 -10.39
N GLY A 152 12.78 -18.49 -9.86
CA GLY A 152 12.17 -19.55 -9.03
C GLY A 152 11.94 -20.85 -9.79
N ARG A 153 11.85 -20.78 -11.13
CA ARG A 153 11.83 -21.93 -12.03
C ARG A 153 13.20 -22.45 -12.46
N SER A 154 14.32 -21.93 -11.93
CA SER A 154 15.69 -22.35 -12.29
C SER A 154 15.71 -23.84 -12.62
N TYR A 155 15.78 -24.08 -13.93
CA TYR A 155 15.50 -25.29 -14.66
C TYR A 155 15.38 -26.57 -13.80
N LYS A 156 14.15 -26.99 -13.49
CA LYS A 156 13.83 -28.42 -13.61
C LYS A 156 13.83 -28.77 -15.10
N SER A 157 15.00 -28.70 -15.75
CA SER A 157 15.31 -29.58 -16.87
C SER A 157 15.45 -30.98 -16.29
N GLY A 158 14.31 -31.59 -15.97
CA GLY A 158 14.21 -32.96 -15.53
C GLY A 158 13.81 -33.81 -16.73
N LYS A 159 14.83 -34.45 -17.30
CA LYS A 159 14.84 -35.74 -18.01
C LYS A 159 13.60 -36.17 -18.80
#